data_AF-A0A3D2X6E4-F1
#
_entry.id   AF-A0A3D2X6E4-F1
#
_cell.length_a   1.000
_cell.length_b   1.000
_cell.length_c   1.000
_cell.angle_alpha   90.00
_cell.angle_beta   90.00
_cell.angle_gamma   90.00
#
_symmetry.space_group_name_H-M   'P 1'
#
loop_
_entity.id
_entity.type
_entity.pdbx_description
1 polymer ?
#
loop_
_entity_poly.entity_id
_entity_poly.type
_entity_poly.pdbx_seq_one_letter_code
_entity_poly.pdbx_strand_id
1 'polypeptide(L)'
;PLRGGRLVNNLPKKALDLFAKAEPKRSPAEWALRWLWNQEEVSVVLSGMNSMEMLEENIRIASTVSVGELGEKEMHLFEQVKKALNDKIKIPCTGCGYCMPCPKGVDIPGVFRCHNVSYAEGYKKAFKEYVMCTTMRDKKSNASLCVQCGKCETHCPQTIEIRKQLKNVVRRFEHPIYKITSVVIKKRFQGKPKND
;
A
#
# COMPACT_ATOMS: atom_id res chain seq x y z
N PRO A 1 11.24 4.59 -0.35
CA PRO A 1 10.91 4.36 -1.77
C PRO A 1 9.63 5.13 -2.15
N LEU A 2 9.71 5.98 -3.18
CA LEU A 2 8.51 6.50 -3.83
C LEU A 2 7.76 5.29 -4.40
N ARG A 3 6.46 5.15 -4.11
CA ARG A 3 5.67 3.92 -4.35
C ARG A 3 5.44 3.57 -5.84
N GLY A 4 6.40 3.87 -6.72
CA GLY A 4 6.45 3.55 -8.15
C GLY A 4 5.19 4.01 -8.88
N GLY A 5 4.70 3.17 -9.80
CA GLY A 5 3.48 3.42 -10.57
C GLY A 5 2.22 3.67 -9.73
N ARG A 6 2.23 3.42 -8.41
CA ARG A 6 1.11 3.81 -7.53
C ARG A 6 0.95 5.31 -7.39
N LEU A 7 2.05 6.07 -7.46
CA LEU A 7 2.03 7.53 -7.39
C LEU A 7 1.74 8.21 -8.74
N VAL A 8 1.70 7.43 -9.83
CA VAL A 8 1.31 7.93 -11.16
C VAL A 8 -0.10 7.47 -11.50
N ASN A 9 -0.38 6.17 -11.33
CA ASN A 9 -1.62 5.54 -11.83
C ASN A 9 -2.72 5.44 -10.78
N ASN A 10 -2.40 5.50 -9.48
CA ASN A 10 -3.34 5.21 -8.39
C ASN A 10 -3.37 6.30 -7.32
N LEU A 11 -3.11 7.55 -7.71
CA LEU A 11 -3.31 8.68 -6.80
C LEU A 11 -4.82 8.86 -6.51
N PRO A 12 -5.19 9.16 -5.26
CA PRO A 12 -6.56 9.56 -4.95
C PRO A 12 -6.97 10.77 -5.79
N LYS A 13 -8.23 10.82 -6.24
CA LYS A 13 -8.77 11.95 -7.00
C LYS A 13 -8.43 13.31 -6.38
N LYS A 14 -8.55 13.43 -5.04
CA LYS A 14 -8.17 14.63 -4.29
C LYS A 14 -6.72 15.07 -4.51
N ALA A 15 -5.77 14.13 -4.62
CA ALA A 15 -4.37 14.45 -4.91
C ALA A 15 -4.17 14.85 -6.38
N LEU A 16 -4.85 14.19 -7.31
CA LEU A 16 -4.84 14.58 -8.74
C LEU A 16 -5.41 15.99 -8.94
N ASP A 17 -6.53 16.30 -8.28
CA ASP A 17 -7.17 17.62 -8.35
C ASP A 17 -6.25 18.71 -7.77
N LEU A 18 -5.45 18.39 -6.74
CA LEU A 18 -4.44 19.30 -6.20
C LEU A 18 -3.32 19.57 -7.21
N PHE A 19 -2.76 18.53 -7.83
CA PHE A 19 -1.74 18.70 -8.86
C PHE A 19 -2.27 19.41 -10.11
N ALA A 20 -3.51 19.14 -10.52
CA ALA A 20 -4.12 19.80 -11.67
C ALA A 20 -4.30 21.31 -11.46
N LYS A 21 -4.48 21.77 -10.21
CA LYS A 21 -4.60 23.20 -9.85
C LYS A 21 -3.26 23.88 -9.65
N ALA A 22 -2.17 23.13 -9.48
CA ALA A 22 -0.85 23.68 -9.27
C ALA A 22 -0.29 24.31 -10.54
N GLU A 23 0.54 25.34 -10.37
CA GLU A 23 1.39 25.91 -11.41
C GLU A 23 2.85 25.80 -10.97
N PRO A 24 3.78 25.48 -11.90
CA PRO A 24 3.53 25.14 -13.30
C PRO A 24 2.87 23.76 -13.47
N LYS A 25 2.19 23.56 -14.61
CA LYS A 25 1.65 22.24 -14.97
C LYS A 25 2.75 21.20 -15.10
N ARG A 26 2.61 20.13 -14.32
CA ARG A 26 3.54 19.01 -14.26
C ARG A 26 2.76 17.71 -14.09
N SER A 27 3.29 16.62 -14.65
CA SER A 27 2.74 15.29 -14.40
C SER A 27 2.96 14.89 -12.92
N PRO A 28 2.18 13.93 -12.39
CA PRO A 28 2.45 13.38 -11.07
C PRO A 28 3.87 12.79 -10.94
N ALA A 29 4.41 12.22 -12.03
CA ALA A 29 5.78 11.71 -12.07
C ALA A 29 6.81 12.84 -11.93
N GLU A 30 6.60 13.95 -12.62
CA GLU A 30 7.47 15.13 -12.51
C GLU A 30 7.44 15.75 -11.11
N TRP A 31 6.26 15.93 -10.52
CA TRP A 31 6.16 16.39 -9.12
C TRP A 31 6.90 15.47 -8.15
N ALA A 32 6.74 14.16 -8.33
CA ALA A 32 7.40 13.14 -7.54
C ALA A 32 8.94 13.19 -7.63
N LEU A 33 9.45 13.27 -8.85
CA LEU A 33 10.89 13.30 -9.12
C LEU A 33 11.54 14.60 -8.65
N ARG A 34 10.90 15.75 -8.92
CA ARG A 34 11.38 17.04 -8.42
C ARG A 34 11.42 17.10 -6.90
N TRP A 35 10.42 16.52 -6.21
CA TRP A 35 10.44 16.44 -4.75
C TRP A 35 11.62 15.62 -4.20
N LEU A 36 12.03 14.54 -4.87
CA LEU A 36 13.19 13.75 -4.47
C LEU A 36 14.48 14.53 -4.64
N TRP A 37 14.70 15.11 -5.82
CA TRP A 37 15.92 15.85 -6.14
C TRP A 37 16.01 17.23 -5.48
N ASN A 38 14.93 17.71 -4.88
CA ASN A 38 14.96 18.94 -4.08
C ASN A 38 15.76 18.80 -2.77
N GLN A 39 16.05 17.58 -2.33
CA GLN A 39 16.77 17.27 -1.09
C GLN A 39 18.28 17.14 -1.36
N GLU A 40 19.11 17.86 -0.62
CA GLU A 40 20.57 17.83 -0.76
C GLU A 40 21.15 16.43 -0.48
N GLU A 41 20.49 15.65 0.38
CA GLU A 41 20.95 14.34 0.82
C GLU A 41 20.68 13.22 -0.21
N VAL A 42 19.86 13.48 -1.23
CA VAL A 42 19.50 12.49 -2.25
C VAL A 42 20.52 12.52 -3.40
N SER A 43 21.41 11.54 -3.43
CA SER A 43 22.44 11.43 -4.47
C SER A 43 21.99 10.71 -5.75
N VAL A 44 21.12 9.69 -5.64
CA VAL A 44 20.68 8.87 -6.77
C VAL A 44 19.19 8.55 -6.66
N VAL A 45 18.45 8.76 -7.75
CA VAL A 45 17.05 8.37 -7.88
C VAL A 45 16.93 7.28 -8.94
N LEU A 46 16.43 6.10 -8.54
CA LEU A 46 16.17 4.99 -9.44
C LEU A 46 14.71 5.01 -9.91
N SER A 47 14.49 5.24 -11.20
CA SER A 47 13.15 5.27 -11.81
C SER A 47 12.90 4.03 -12.66
N GLY A 48 11.81 3.32 -12.37
CA GLY A 48 11.32 2.22 -13.20
C GLY A 48 10.30 2.71 -14.21
N MET A 49 10.46 2.32 -15.47
CA MET A 49 9.69 2.84 -16.61
C MET A 49 9.51 1.74 -17.65
N ASN A 50 8.35 1.75 -18.32
CA ASN A 50 7.93 0.69 -19.25
C ASN A 50 7.63 1.20 -20.67
N SER A 51 7.85 2.49 -20.94
CA SER A 51 7.62 3.08 -22.26
C SER A 51 8.66 4.17 -22.57
N MET A 52 8.83 4.49 -23.84
CA MET A 52 9.76 5.52 -24.29
C MET A 52 9.35 6.91 -23.83
N GLU A 53 8.05 7.20 -23.79
CA GLU A 53 7.52 8.48 -23.34
C GLU A 53 7.89 8.74 -21.87
N MET A 54 7.81 7.71 -21.02
CA MET A 54 8.25 7.80 -19.63
C MET A 54 9.76 8.04 -19.50
N LEU A 55 10.56 7.43 -20.39
CA LEU A 55 12.01 7.63 -20.42
C LEU A 55 12.36 9.07 -20.79
N GLU A 56 11.78 9.56 -21.88
CA GLU A 56 11.98 10.93 -22.37
C GLU A 56 11.55 11.96 -21.32
N GLU A 57 10.39 11.75 -20.68
CA GLU A 57 9.93 12.59 -19.59
C GLU A 57 10.93 12.58 -18.42
N ASN A 58 11.37 11.40 -17.97
CA ASN A 58 12.33 11.29 -16.86
C ASN A 58 13.67 11.96 -17.18
N ILE A 59 14.19 11.81 -18.41
CA ILE A 59 15.42 12.47 -18.86
C ILE A 59 15.25 13.99 -18.83
N ARG A 60 14.14 14.50 -19.37
CA ARG A 60 13.85 15.95 -19.35
C ARG A 60 13.81 16.49 -17.92
N ILE A 61 13.17 15.78 -17.00
CA ILE A 61 13.08 16.21 -15.59
C ILE A 61 14.46 16.19 -14.95
N ALA A 62 15.20 15.09 -15.10
CA ALA A 62 16.55 14.93 -14.53
C ALA A 62 17.50 16.03 -15.01
N SER A 63 17.36 16.47 -16.27
CA SER A 63 18.19 17.53 -16.85
C SER A 63 17.81 18.95 -16.43
N THR A 64 16.67 19.15 -15.75
CA THR A 64 16.13 20.49 -15.44
C THR A 64 15.83 20.72 -13.96
N VAL A 65 15.94 19.70 -13.13
CA VAL A 65 15.72 19.82 -11.69
C VAL A 65 16.94 20.42 -11.02
N SER A 66 16.70 21.25 -10.01
CA SER A 66 17.74 21.78 -9.13
C SER A 66 17.37 21.58 -7.66
N VAL A 67 18.39 21.40 -6.83
CA VAL A 67 18.21 21.27 -5.39
C VAL A 67 17.65 22.58 -4.83
N GLY A 68 16.66 22.50 -3.94
CA GLY A 68 16.03 23.68 -3.34
C GLY A 68 15.12 24.50 -4.28
N GLU A 69 14.78 24.01 -5.47
CA GLU A 69 13.90 24.73 -6.41
C GLU A 69 12.43 24.82 -5.95
N LEU A 70 12.01 23.93 -5.05
CA LEU A 70 10.64 23.89 -4.52
C LEU A 70 10.52 24.84 -3.33
N GLY A 71 9.76 25.92 -3.54
CA GLY A 71 9.51 26.92 -2.52
C GLY A 71 8.37 26.53 -1.57
N GLU A 72 7.98 27.46 -0.71
CA GLU A 72 6.93 27.24 0.30
C GLU A 72 5.58 26.81 -0.31
N LYS A 73 5.25 27.33 -1.50
CA LYS A 73 4.00 27.01 -2.20
C LYS A 73 3.96 25.53 -2.60
N GLU A 74 5.03 25.03 -3.21
CA GLU A 74 5.17 23.64 -3.60
C GLU A 74 5.20 22.74 -2.36
N MET A 75 5.92 23.13 -1.31
CA MET A 75 5.96 22.37 -0.06
C MET A 75 4.58 22.28 0.61
N HIS A 76 3.79 23.35 0.56
CA HIS A 76 2.41 23.34 1.03
C HIS A 76 1.51 22.43 0.18
N LEU A 77 1.70 22.40 -1.14
CA LEU A 77 1.03 21.45 -2.04
C LEU A 77 1.35 20.00 -1.65
N PHE A 78 2.63 19.68 -1.39
CA PHE A 78 3.03 18.33 -0.98
C PHE A 78 2.40 17.91 0.36
N GLU A 79 2.27 18.80 1.33
CA GLU A 79 1.59 18.47 2.59
C GLU A 79 0.10 18.21 2.38
N GLN A 80 -0.57 18.96 1.50
CA GLN A 80 -1.97 18.69 1.12
C GLN A 80 -2.13 17.34 0.40
N VAL A 81 -1.22 17.02 -0.51
CA VAL A 81 -1.21 15.73 -1.23
C VAL A 81 -0.95 14.58 -0.26
N LYS A 82 0.01 14.73 0.65
CA LYS A 82 0.31 13.75 1.71
C LYS A 82 -0.91 13.53 2.61
N LYS A 83 -1.62 14.59 2.99
CA LYS A 83 -2.89 14.48 3.75
C LYS A 83 -3.94 13.71 2.94
N ALA A 84 -4.12 14.02 1.66
CA ALA A 84 -5.06 13.32 0.79
C ALA A 84 -4.72 11.82 0.62
N LEU A 85 -3.44 11.47 0.61
CA LEU A 85 -2.97 10.08 0.60
C LEU A 85 -3.24 9.38 1.93
N ASN A 86 -2.95 10.05 3.05
CA ASN A 86 -3.15 9.52 4.39
C ASN A 86 -4.63 9.34 4.74
N ASP A 87 -5.54 10.17 4.22
CA ASP A 87 -7.00 10.03 4.40
C ASP A 87 -7.52 8.65 3.96
N LYS A 88 -6.83 8.00 3.00
CA LYS A 88 -7.15 6.67 2.48
C LYS A 88 -6.53 5.53 3.28
N ILE A 89 -5.50 5.79 4.09
CA ILE A 89 -4.86 4.81 4.96
C ILE A 89 -5.68 4.68 6.24
N LYS A 90 -6.35 3.53 6.43
CA LYS A 90 -7.17 3.30 7.63
C LYS A 90 -6.38 2.71 8.78
N ILE A 91 -5.36 1.91 8.47
CA ILE A 91 -4.43 1.35 9.45
C ILE A 91 -3.06 1.91 9.13
N PRO A 92 -2.40 2.66 10.02
CA PRO A 92 -1.12 3.32 9.73
C PRO A 92 0.08 2.35 9.70
N CYS A 93 -0.12 1.10 9.27
CA CYS A 93 0.91 0.07 9.17
C CYS A 93 1.89 0.35 8.01
N THR A 94 3.18 0.32 8.31
CA THR A 94 4.27 0.43 7.32
C THR A 94 4.70 -0.89 6.70
N GLY A 95 4.24 -2.02 7.25
CA GLY A 95 4.64 -3.35 6.77
C GLY A 95 6.04 -3.79 7.20
N CYS A 96 6.60 -3.19 8.27
CA CYS A 96 7.94 -3.50 8.78
C CYS A 96 8.15 -4.95 9.26
N GLY A 97 7.07 -5.66 9.61
CA GLY A 97 7.15 -7.06 10.00
C GLY A 97 7.54 -7.33 11.46
N TYR A 98 7.82 -6.33 12.31
CA TYR A 98 8.19 -6.56 13.72
C TYR A 98 7.13 -7.29 14.56
N CYS A 99 5.87 -7.23 14.15
CA CYS A 99 4.77 -7.98 14.76
C CYS A 99 4.78 -9.48 14.44
N MET A 100 5.72 -9.96 13.63
CA MET A 100 5.84 -11.33 13.15
C MET A 100 7.01 -12.06 13.82
N PRO A 101 6.95 -13.40 13.96
CA PRO A 101 5.83 -14.27 13.59
C PRO A 101 4.67 -14.21 14.60
N CYS A 102 3.43 -14.22 14.10
CA CYS A 102 2.26 -14.41 14.94
C CYS A 102 2.20 -15.89 15.39
N PRO A 103 2.00 -16.19 16.69
CA PRO A 103 1.91 -17.58 17.18
C PRO A 103 0.70 -18.35 16.64
N LYS A 104 -0.29 -17.66 16.05
CA LYS A 104 -1.46 -18.26 15.38
C LYS A 104 -1.38 -18.16 13.86
N GLY A 105 -0.24 -17.76 13.31
CA GLY A 105 0.00 -17.74 11.87
C GLY A 105 -0.69 -16.60 11.11
N VAL A 106 -1.26 -15.60 11.79
CA VAL A 106 -1.84 -14.42 11.12
C VAL A 106 -0.74 -13.63 10.40
N ASP A 107 -0.92 -13.38 9.10
CA ASP A 107 -0.04 -12.49 8.31
C ASP A 107 -0.45 -11.03 8.54
N ILE A 108 -0.07 -10.47 9.70
CA ILE A 108 -0.50 -9.14 10.16
C ILE A 108 -0.17 -8.04 9.12
N PRO A 109 1.06 -7.95 8.59
CA PRO A 109 1.38 -6.97 7.56
C PRO A 109 0.54 -7.16 6.29
N GLY A 110 0.38 -8.41 5.83
CA GLY A 110 -0.37 -8.74 4.61
C GLY A 110 -1.85 -8.38 4.72
N VAL A 111 -2.50 -8.70 5.85
CA VAL A 111 -3.93 -8.40 6.04
C VAL A 111 -4.19 -6.91 6.23
N PHE A 112 -3.30 -6.18 6.90
CA PHE A 112 -3.40 -4.71 7.03
C PHE A 112 -3.20 -4.01 5.69
N ARG A 113 -2.26 -4.49 4.87
CA ARG A 113 -2.09 -4.02 3.50
C ARG A 113 -3.36 -4.21 2.68
N CYS A 114 -3.95 -5.40 2.69
CA CYS A 114 -5.22 -5.66 1.98
C CYS A 114 -6.33 -4.72 2.47
N HIS A 115 -6.44 -4.50 3.78
CA HIS A 115 -7.42 -3.57 4.34
C HIS A 115 -7.26 -2.15 3.82
N ASN A 116 -6.04 -1.60 3.84
CA ASN A 116 -5.77 -0.27 3.28
C ASN A 116 -6.01 -0.19 1.77
N VAL A 117 -5.60 -1.21 1.01
CA VAL A 117 -5.88 -1.30 -0.44
C VAL A 117 -7.39 -1.29 -0.70
N SER A 118 -8.22 -1.89 0.16
CA SER A 118 -9.68 -1.88 -0.03
C SER A 118 -10.31 -0.50 0.01
N TYR A 119 -9.68 0.47 0.69
CA TYR A 119 -10.11 1.87 0.75
C TYR A 119 -9.41 2.75 -0.29
N ALA A 120 -8.16 2.43 -0.62
CA ALA A 120 -7.36 3.20 -1.57
C ALA A 120 -7.68 2.87 -3.03
N GLU A 121 -7.79 1.59 -3.37
CA GLU A 121 -7.87 1.08 -4.76
C GLU A 121 -9.15 0.27 -5.02
N GLY A 122 -9.97 0.06 -4.01
CA GLY A 122 -11.28 -0.56 -4.12
C GLY A 122 -11.37 -1.98 -3.57
N TYR A 123 -12.58 -2.34 -3.13
CA TYR A 123 -12.83 -3.56 -2.38
C TYR A 123 -12.57 -4.85 -3.17
N LYS A 124 -13.01 -4.93 -4.43
CA LYS A 124 -12.90 -6.16 -5.25
C LYS A 124 -11.45 -6.61 -5.43
N LYS A 125 -10.55 -5.67 -5.75
CA LYS A 125 -9.11 -5.92 -5.91
C LYS A 125 -8.50 -6.42 -4.60
N ALA A 126 -8.77 -5.69 -3.51
CA ALA A 126 -8.29 -6.05 -2.18
C ALA A 126 -8.81 -7.41 -1.69
N PHE A 127 -10.08 -7.74 -1.97
CA PHE A 127 -10.68 -9.01 -1.57
C PHE A 127 -10.03 -10.20 -2.30
N LYS A 128 -9.82 -10.09 -3.61
CA LYS A 128 -9.10 -11.11 -4.39
C LYS A 128 -7.69 -11.33 -3.82
N GLU A 129 -6.98 -10.24 -3.56
CA GLU A 129 -5.65 -10.29 -2.98
C GLU A 129 -5.64 -10.91 -1.57
N TYR A 130 -6.60 -10.54 -0.71
CA TYR A 130 -6.76 -11.11 0.62
C TYR A 130 -6.93 -12.63 0.56
N VAL A 131 -7.83 -13.13 -0.29
CA VAL A 131 -8.08 -14.57 -0.45
C VAL A 131 -6.82 -15.29 -0.94
N MET A 132 -6.15 -14.76 -1.97
CA MET A 132 -4.91 -15.33 -2.51
C MET A 132 -3.79 -15.39 -1.47
N CYS A 133 -3.57 -14.31 -0.73
CA CYS A 133 -2.46 -14.19 0.21
C CYS A 133 -2.75 -14.81 1.59
N THR A 134 -3.97 -15.22 1.90
CA THR A 134 -4.29 -15.76 3.25
C THR A 134 -4.98 -17.11 3.24
N THR A 135 -5.86 -17.37 2.27
CA THR A 135 -6.74 -18.54 2.25
C THR A 135 -6.22 -19.61 1.31
N MET A 136 -5.61 -19.22 0.18
CA MET A 136 -5.07 -20.11 -0.84
C MET A 136 -3.61 -20.51 -0.58
N ARG A 137 -3.12 -20.33 0.65
CA ARG A 137 -1.81 -20.81 1.10
C ARG A 137 -1.97 -22.18 1.77
N ASP A 138 -0.90 -22.97 1.78
CA ASP A 138 -0.85 -24.27 2.47
C ASP A 138 -1.25 -24.15 3.95
N LYS A 139 -0.75 -23.09 4.61
CA LYS A 139 -1.17 -22.68 5.94
C LYS A 139 -1.96 -21.40 5.85
N LYS A 140 -3.17 -21.42 6.41
CA LYS A 140 -4.02 -20.22 6.50
C LYS A 140 -3.32 -19.15 7.34
N SER A 141 -3.44 -17.90 6.91
CA SER A 141 -2.87 -16.75 7.59
C SER A 141 -3.83 -15.57 7.70
N ASN A 142 -5.12 -15.86 7.65
CA ASN A 142 -6.20 -14.87 7.64
C ASN A 142 -6.45 -14.27 9.04
N ALA A 143 -7.07 -13.09 9.08
CA ALA A 143 -7.19 -12.28 10.29
C ALA A 143 -7.99 -12.95 11.42
N SER A 144 -8.97 -13.82 11.11
CA SER A 144 -9.77 -14.51 12.15
C SER A 144 -9.02 -15.57 12.96
N LEU A 145 -7.78 -15.91 12.59
CA LEU A 145 -6.93 -16.78 13.41
C LEU A 145 -6.43 -16.08 14.69
N CYS A 146 -6.60 -14.75 14.79
CA CYS A 146 -6.17 -13.97 15.94
C CYS A 146 -6.92 -14.35 17.22
N VAL A 147 -6.19 -14.83 18.23
CA VAL A 147 -6.70 -15.12 19.58
C VAL A 147 -6.52 -13.96 20.58
N GLN A 148 -6.18 -12.76 20.08
CA GLN A 148 -6.05 -11.54 20.90
C GLN A 148 -4.99 -11.58 22.01
N CYS A 149 -3.92 -12.39 21.84
CA CYS A 149 -2.85 -12.55 22.83
C CYS A 149 -2.00 -11.30 23.14
N GLY A 150 -2.04 -10.27 22.30
CA GLY A 150 -1.37 -8.98 22.54
C GLY A 150 0.13 -8.91 22.20
N LYS A 151 0.82 -10.05 22.00
CA LYS A 151 2.27 -10.09 21.70
C LYS A 151 2.69 -9.22 20.51
N CYS A 152 1.84 -9.07 19.50
CA CYS A 152 2.18 -8.25 18.34
C CYS A 152 2.25 -6.75 18.66
N GLU A 153 1.46 -6.26 19.62
CA GLU A 153 1.37 -4.84 19.95
C GLU A 153 2.62 -4.36 20.70
N THR A 154 3.24 -5.22 21.51
CA THR A 154 4.49 -4.91 22.24
C THR A 154 5.69 -4.73 21.30
N HIS A 155 5.62 -5.23 20.07
CA HIS A 155 6.67 -5.09 19.06
C HIS A 155 6.36 -4.04 18.01
N CYS A 156 5.20 -3.35 18.09
CA CYS A 156 4.81 -2.40 17.07
C CYS A 156 5.41 -1.01 17.36
N PRO A 157 6.37 -0.51 16.55
CA PRO A 157 6.98 0.80 16.77
C PRO A 157 5.99 1.95 16.51
N GLN A 158 4.89 1.65 15.81
CA GLN A 158 3.84 2.62 15.49
C GLN A 158 2.68 2.58 16.50
N THR A 159 2.83 1.83 17.60
CA THR A 159 1.86 1.69 18.68
C THR A 159 0.42 1.42 18.19
N ILE A 160 0.30 0.61 17.13
CA ILE A 160 -0.99 0.28 16.53
C ILE A 160 -1.74 -0.67 17.47
N GLU A 161 -3.03 -0.42 17.69
CA GLU A 161 -3.95 -1.36 18.34
C GLU A 161 -4.22 -2.58 17.40
N ILE A 162 -3.20 -3.41 17.16
CA ILE A 162 -3.22 -4.48 16.15
C ILE A 162 -4.42 -5.40 16.34
N ARG A 163 -4.76 -5.78 17.58
CA ARG A 163 -5.89 -6.67 17.87
C ARG A 163 -7.22 -6.06 17.44
N LYS A 164 -7.42 -4.77 17.70
CA LYS A 164 -8.61 -4.03 17.27
C LYS A 164 -8.67 -3.93 15.76
N GLN A 165 -7.55 -3.62 15.12
CA GLN A 165 -7.51 -3.51 13.66
C GLN A 165 -7.74 -4.86 12.97
N LEU A 166 -7.24 -5.97 13.51
CA LEU A 166 -7.55 -7.32 13.01
C LEU A 166 -9.05 -7.62 13.05
N LYS A 167 -9.78 -7.18 14.09
CA LYS A 167 -11.26 -7.29 14.11
C LYS A 167 -11.91 -6.50 12.97
N ASN A 168 -11.40 -5.31 12.66
CA ASN A 168 -11.89 -4.51 11.52
C ASN A 168 -11.62 -5.20 10.19
N VAL A 169 -10.47 -5.87 10.05
CA VAL A 169 -10.16 -6.69 8.87
C VAL A 169 -11.16 -7.85 8.75
N VAL A 170 -11.40 -8.60 9.83
CA VAL A 170 -12.38 -9.70 9.83
C VAL A 170 -13.76 -9.22 9.40
N ARG A 171 -14.24 -8.10 9.96
CA ARG A 171 -15.53 -7.50 9.55
C ARG A 171 -15.57 -7.11 8.08
N ARG A 172 -14.45 -6.62 7.54
CA ARG A 172 -14.36 -6.14 6.15
C ARG A 172 -14.31 -7.28 5.13
N PHE A 173 -13.57 -8.35 5.41
CA PHE A 173 -13.28 -9.39 4.42
C PHE A 173 -13.91 -10.75 4.72
N GLU A 174 -14.17 -11.09 5.98
CA GLU A 174 -14.55 -12.46 6.38
C GLU A 174 -16.04 -12.61 6.72
N HIS A 175 -16.92 -11.91 5.99
CA HIS A 175 -18.38 -12.05 6.09
C HIS A 175 -18.83 -13.46 5.61
N PRO A 176 -20.05 -13.96 5.93
CA PRO A 176 -20.45 -15.35 5.63
C PRO A 176 -20.25 -15.81 4.18
N ILE A 177 -20.35 -14.90 3.21
CA ILE A 177 -20.01 -15.19 1.79
C ILE A 177 -18.57 -15.69 1.68
N TYR A 178 -17.59 -15.04 2.31
CA TYR A 178 -16.19 -15.47 2.34
C TYR A 178 -16.02 -16.84 2.98
N LYS A 179 -16.76 -17.15 4.06
CA LYS A 179 -16.69 -18.48 4.70
C LYS A 179 -17.10 -19.56 3.70
N ILE A 180 -18.19 -19.34 2.97
CA ILE A 180 -18.68 -20.26 1.93
C ILE A 180 -17.64 -20.37 0.79
N THR A 181 -17.16 -19.24 0.25
CA THR A 181 -16.18 -19.27 -0.85
C THR A 181 -14.87 -19.94 -0.43
N SER A 182 -14.40 -19.72 0.80
CA SER A 182 -13.17 -20.33 1.32
C SER A 182 -13.28 -21.85 1.45
N VAL A 183 -14.46 -22.38 1.80
CA VAL A 183 -14.74 -23.82 1.87
C VAL A 183 -14.78 -24.43 0.46
N VAL A 184 -15.41 -23.74 -0.51
CA VAL A 184 -15.47 -24.18 -1.91
C VAL A 184 -14.09 -24.19 -2.56
N ILE A 185 -13.30 -23.13 -2.36
CA ILE A 185 -11.92 -23.02 -2.86
C ILE A 185 -11.07 -24.14 -2.26
N LYS A 186 -11.16 -24.40 -0.95
CA LYS A 186 -10.43 -25.50 -0.29
C LYS A 186 -10.74 -26.85 -0.93
N LYS A 187 -12.01 -27.17 -1.20
CA LYS A 187 -12.40 -28.43 -1.88
C LYS A 187 -11.80 -28.55 -3.29
N ARG A 188 -11.65 -27.43 -4.00
CA ARG A 188 -11.12 -27.42 -5.38
C ARG A 188 -9.59 -27.50 -5.45
N PHE A 189 -8.87 -27.00 -4.45
CA PHE A 189 -7.40 -27.04 -4.39
C PHE A 189 -6.83 -28.25 -3.62
N GLN A 190 -7.59 -28.85 -2.70
CA GLN A 190 -7.21 -30.10 -2.03
C GLN A 190 -7.56 -31.37 -2.82
N GLY A 191 -8.19 -31.22 -4.00
CA GLY A 191 -8.56 -32.32 -4.89
C GLY A 191 -7.56 -32.63 -6.00
N LYS A 192 -6.40 -31.95 -6.06
CA LYS A 192 -5.30 -32.40 -6.93
C LYS A 192 -4.37 -33.29 -6.10
N PRO A 193 -4.22 -34.59 -6.44
CA PRO A 193 -3.22 -35.42 -5.80
C PRO A 193 -1.85 -34.76 -5.99
N LYS A 194 -1.05 -34.76 -4.91
CA LYS A 194 0.39 -34.58 -5.05
C LYS A 194 0.87 -35.78 -5.85
N ASN A 195 1.29 -35.57 -7.09
CA ASN A 195 2.10 -36.57 -7.76
C ASN A 195 3.45 -36.57 -7.05
N ASP A 196 3.83 -37.73 -6.53
CA ASP A 196 5.14 -38.05 -5.99
C ASP A 196 6.25 -37.85 -7.02
#